data_AF-A0A536MXI2-F1
#
_entry.id   AF-A0A536MXI2-F1
#
_cell.length_a   1.000
_cell.length_b   1.000
_cell.length_c   1.000
_cell.angle_alpha   90.00
_cell.angle_beta   90.00
_cell.angle_gamma   90.00
#
_symmetry.space_group_name_H-M   'P 1'
#
loop_
_entity.id
_entity.type
_entity.pdbx_description
1 polymer ?
#
loop_
_entity_poly.entity_id
_entity_poly.type
_entity_poly.pdbx_seq_one_letter_code
_entity_poly.pdbx_strand_id
1 'polypeptide(L)'
;MSSLEAIVRELRKAARRALGARYAAHALVGAVAWVAAVMILVRLVPFERRAELAVLGIPVALAIAAAAWLIRRPSAALLMAMADIRLGLKERLSTAWERRAESGPLDDAQRHDAVQHAARASLPAAFPVRVNRGEATLVAILAIFALALALLPNPMDQVLAQRQADRVSQARAAKAVADAKKKIADSGKPSPKDAQIQKILQDAQAKIHEADSPRKALESITPAEQQLQKLADPGTPALQSSAQNLANALSGTAAGRSAAQAISTNPAKGAQSVRDLASQLQSLSPKDREELAKALAKASQQAQNSQMRDSLSKASSSLQSGDAASAAQALNDVASQLDSLQEQENTDQAVAAAINGLE
;
A
#
# COMPACT_ATOMS: atom_id res chain seq x y z
N MET A 1 17.02 62.32 -36.09
CA MET A 1 15.98 62.00 -37.09
C MET A 1 15.77 60.49 -37.06
N SER A 2 14.52 60.02 -36.97
CA SER A 2 14.23 58.58 -36.96
C SER A 2 14.48 57.98 -38.34
N SER A 3 15.23 56.89 -38.45
CA SER A 3 15.33 56.14 -39.71
C SER A 3 14.07 55.27 -39.92
N LEU A 4 13.81 54.86 -41.15
CA LEU A 4 12.74 53.88 -41.44
C LEU A 4 12.89 52.60 -40.60
N GLU A 5 14.12 52.18 -40.31
CA GLU A 5 14.38 51.05 -39.42
C GLU A 5 13.96 51.31 -37.97
N ALA A 6 14.15 52.54 -37.47
CA ALA A 6 13.68 52.92 -36.14
C ALA A 6 12.15 52.86 -36.05
N ILE A 7 11.45 53.33 -37.08
CA ILE A 7 9.98 53.24 -37.22
C ILE A 7 9.54 51.78 -37.23
N VAL A 8 10.18 50.92 -38.04
CA VAL A 8 9.88 49.47 -38.04
C VAL A 8 10.10 48.85 -36.67
N ARG A 9 11.19 49.20 -35.96
CA ARG A 9 11.45 48.67 -34.60
C ARG A 9 10.35 49.07 -33.63
N GLU A 10 9.86 50.30 -33.71
CA GLU A 10 8.79 50.79 -32.85
C GLU A 10 7.44 50.11 -33.16
N LEU A 11 7.07 50.04 -34.44
CA LEU A 11 5.86 49.33 -34.89
C LEU A 11 5.92 47.84 -34.51
N ARG A 12 7.09 47.18 -34.64
CA ARG A 12 7.29 45.79 -34.18
C ARG A 12 7.10 45.65 -32.68
N LYS A 13 7.55 46.61 -31.86
CA LYS A 13 7.34 46.59 -30.41
C LYS A 13 5.85 46.79 -30.06
N ALA A 14 5.16 47.71 -30.74
CA ALA A 14 3.73 47.95 -30.54
C ALA A 14 2.88 46.74 -30.97
N ALA A 15 3.12 46.22 -32.18
CA ALA A 15 2.42 45.05 -32.71
C ALA A 15 2.66 43.79 -31.86
N ARG A 16 3.88 43.55 -31.37
CA ARG A 16 4.16 42.41 -30.47
C ARG A 16 3.38 42.49 -29.16
N ARG A 17 3.24 43.69 -28.57
CA ARG A 17 2.43 43.89 -27.35
C ARG A 17 0.95 43.62 -27.61
N ALA A 18 0.40 44.19 -28.68
CA ALA A 18 -1.01 43.98 -29.05
C ALA A 18 -1.32 42.51 -29.38
N LEU A 19 -0.43 41.84 -30.12
CA LEU A 19 -0.56 40.42 -30.44
C LEU A 19 -0.38 39.54 -29.21
N GLY A 20 0.56 39.89 -28.32
CA GLY A 20 0.80 39.17 -27.06
C GLY A 20 -0.42 39.19 -26.15
N ALA A 21 -1.09 40.34 -26.03
CA ALA A 21 -2.33 40.46 -25.26
C ALA A 21 -3.46 39.57 -25.82
N ARG A 22 -3.58 39.47 -27.15
CA ARG A 22 -4.56 38.58 -27.79
C ARG A 22 -4.27 37.10 -27.54
N TYR A 23 -3.02 36.66 -27.72
CA TYR A 23 -2.64 35.28 -27.43
C TYR A 23 -2.75 34.95 -25.94
N ALA A 24 -2.49 35.90 -25.05
CA ALA A 24 -2.73 35.74 -23.62
C ALA A 24 -4.21 35.52 -23.31
N ALA A 25 -5.11 36.25 -23.97
CA ALA A 25 -6.56 36.04 -23.84
C ALA A 25 -6.98 34.66 -24.37
N HIS A 26 -6.47 34.22 -25.53
CA HIS A 26 -6.72 32.86 -26.04
C HIS A 26 -6.14 31.77 -25.12
N ALA A 27 -4.96 32.00 -24.53
CA ALA A 27 -4.38 31.08 -23.57
C ALA A 27 -5.26 30.95 -22.33
N LEU A 28 -5.82 32.06 -21.85
CA LEU A 28 -6.74 32.06 -20.72
C LEU A 28 -8.03 31.31 -21.05
N VAL A 29 -8.63 31.54 -22.22
CA VAL A 29 -9.79 30.76 -22.69
C VAL A 29 -9.45 29.27 -22.75
N GLY A 30 -8.32 28.91 -23.36
CA GLY A 30 -7.88 27.52 -23.48
C GLY A 30 -7.63 26.85 -22.12
N ALA A 31 -7.00 27.56 -21.19
CA ALA A 31 -6.73 27.06 -19.85
C ALA A 31 -8.02 26.83 -19.05
N VAL A 32 -8.96 27.78 -19.05
CA VAL A 32 -10.23 27.63 -18.33
C VAL A 32 -11.13 26.57 -19.00
N ALA A 33 -11.13 26.51 -20.33
CA ALA A 33 -11.83 25.45 -21.07
C ALA A 33 -11.26 24.05 -20.74
N TRP A 34 -9.94 23.92 -20.62
CA TRP A 34 -9.29 22.68 -20.18
C TRP A 34 -9.75 22.27 -18.78
N VAL A 35 -9.71 23.20 -17.82
CA VAL A 35 -10.14 22.93 -16.45
C VAL A 35 -11.62 22.50 -16.42
N ALA A 36 -12.49 23.19 -17.16
CA ALA A 36 -13.90 22.83 -17.28
C ALA A 36 -14.08 21.42 -17.88
N ALA A 37 -13.33 21.08 -18.94
CA ALA A 37 -13.38 19.76 -19.57
C ALA A 37 -12.94 18.64 -18.61
N VAL A 38 -11.86 18.85 -17.85
CA VAL A 38 -11.41 17.90 -16.82
C VAL A 38 -12.46 17.72 -15.72
N MET A 39 -13.11 18.81 -15.27
CA MET A 39 -14.17 18.73 -14.27
C MET A 39 -15.40 17.94 -14.75
N ILE A 40 -15.74 18.03 -16.04
CA ILE A 40 -16.79 17.18 -16.65
C ILE A 40 -16.32 15.72 -16.66
N LEU A 41 -15.11 15.46 -17.16
CA LEU A 41 -14.59 14.10 -17.33
C LEU A 41 -14.54 13.33 -16.00
N VAL A 42 -14.12 14.00 -14.93
CA VAL A 42 -13.98 13.41 -13.58
C VAL A 42 -15.33 13.05 -12.93
N ARG A 43 -16.45 13.56 -13.47
CA ARG A 43 -17.80 13.12 -13.07
C ARG A 43 -18.26 11.85 -13.78
N LEU A 44 -17.68 11.55 -14.94
CA LEU A 44 -18.01 10.38 -15.75
C LEU A 44 -17.08 9.19 -15.47
N VAL A 45 -15.82 9.48 -15.11
CA VAL A 45 -14.78 8.48 -14.92
C VAL A 45 -14.11 8.68 -13.55
N PRO A 46 -13.98 7.64 -12.71
CA PRO A 46 -13.28 7.75 -11.43
C PRO A 46 -11.78 7.93 -11.66
N PHE A 47 -11.27 9.12 -11.36
CA PHE A 47 -9.86 9.48 -11.55
C PHE A 47 -9.28 10.17 -10.31
N GLU A 48 -8.28 9.56 -9.70
CA GLU A 48 -7.70 10.00 -8.42
C GLU A 48 -6.90 11.31 -8.55
N ARG A 49 -6.15 11.50 -9.65
CA ARG A 49 -5.24 12.64 -9.87
C ARG A 49 -5.89 13.82 -10.62
N ARG A 50 -7.18 14.05 -10.38
CA ARG A 50 -7.98 15.07 -11.08
C ARG A 50 -7.39 16.49 -11.00
N ALA A 51 -6.88 16.88 -9.83
CA ALA A 51 -6.30 18.20 -9.61
C ALA A 51 -4.98 18.37 -10.38
N GLU A 52 -4.12 17.35 -10.37
CA GLU A 52 -2.86 17.34 -11.13
C GLU A 52 -3.13 17.52 -12.64
N LEU A 53 -4.10 16.78 -13.19
CA LEU A 53 -4.47 16.87 -14.61
C LEU A 53 -5.05 18.23 -14.99
N ALA A 54 -5.91 18.81 -14.13
CA ALA A 54 -6.47 20.14 -14.36
C ALA A 54 -5.38 21.22 -14.36
N VAL A 55 -4.43 21.15 -13.43
CA VAL A 55 -3.32 22.11 -13.32
C VAL A 55 -2.32 21.96 -14.47
N LEU A 56 -2.02 20.73 -14.91
CA LEU A 56 -1.03 20.46 -15.96
C LEU A 56 -1.40 21.07 -17.32
N GLY A 57 -2.69 21.19 -17.66
CA GLY A 57 -3.09 21.78 -18.93
C GLY A 57 -2.90 23.30 -19.01
N ILE A 58 -2.81 24.00 -17.88
CA ILE A 58 -2.59 25.45 -17.83
C ILE A 58 -1.25 25.86 -18.45
N PRO A 59 -0.08 25.32 -18.02
CA PRO A 59 1.20 25.65 -18.65
C PRO A 59 1.26 25.20 -20.10
N VAL A 60 0.58 24.11 -20.48
CA VAL A 60 0.52 23.66 -21.88
C VAL A 60 -0.23 24.66 -22.76
N ALA A 61 -1.40 25.14 -22.33
CA ALA A 61 -2.15 26.17 -23.04
C ALA A 61 -1.34 27.48 -23.17
N LEU A 62 -0.64 27.87 -22.11
CA LEU A 62 0.25 29.03 -22.12
C LEU A 62 1.44 28.83 -23.08
N ALA A 63 2.07 27.66 -23.09
CA ALA A 63 3.20 27.35 -23.96
C ALA A 63 2.79 27.35 -25.44
N ILE A 64 1.64 26.77 -25.77
CA ILE A 64 1.10 26.78 -27.14
C ILE A 64 0.82 28.21 -27.60
N ALA A 65 0.19 29.03 -26.75
CA ALA A 65 -0.08 30.43 -27.07
C ALA A 65 1.21 31.25 -27.20
N ALA A 66 2.21 31.01 -26.33
CA ALA A 66 3.52 31.66 -26.39
C ALA A 66 4.28 31.28 -27.66
N ALA A 67 4.26 29.99 -28.05
CA ALA A 67 4.85 29.51 -29.30
C ALA A 67 4.16 30.14 -30.52
N ALA A 68 2.82 30.16 -30.54
CA ALA A 68 2.06 30.80 -31.60
C ALA A 68 2.35 32.32 -31.71
N TRP A 69 2.48 33.01 -30.58
CA TRP A 69 2.90 34.41 -30.53
C TRP A 69 4.33 34.63 -31.04
N LEU A 70 5.26 33.72 -30.71
CA LEU A 70 6.66 33.82 -31.11
C LEU A 70 6.86 33.56 -32.62
N ILE A 71 6.10 32.61 -33.18
CA ILE A 71 6.15 32.19 -34.58
C ILE A 71 5.42 33.20 -35.48
N ARG A 72 4.23 33.69 -35.09
CA ARG A 72 3.43 34.60 -35.91
C ARG A 72 3.95 36.05 -35.82
N ARG A 73 5.06 36.34 -36.50
CA ARG A 73 5.64 37.68 -36.58
C ARG A 73 5.25 38.38 -37.89
N PRO A 74 4.55 39.53 -37.86
CA PRO A 74 4.23 40.27 -39.08
C PRO A 74 5.50 40.84 -39.73
N SER A 75 5.53 40.83 -41.07
CA SER A 75 6.63 41.41 -41.85
C SER A 75 6.68 42.93 -41.68
N ALA A 76 7.85 43.54 -41.94
CA ALA A 76 7.99 44.99 -41.86
C ALA A 76 7.06 45.71 -42.85
N ALA A 77 6.90 45.18 -44.07
CA ALA A 77 5.99 45.72 -45.08
C ALA A 77 4.53 45.72 -44.59
N LEU A 78 4.08 44.62 -43.98
CA LEU A 78 2.72 44.53 -43.42
C LEU A 78 2.51 45.52 -42.27
N LEU A 79 3.51 45.70 -41.41
CA LEU A 79 3.44 46.66 -40.30
C LEU A 79 3.34 48.11 -40.79
N MET A 80 4.11 48.46 -41.83
CA MET A 80 4.08 49.80 -42.42
C MET A 80 2.75 50.10 -43.11
N ALA A 81 2.25 49.18 -43.94
CA ALA A 81 0.93 49.33 -44.58
C ALA A 81 -0.21 49.42 -43.54
N MET A 82 -0.16 48.60 -42.49
CA MET A 82 -1.15 48.66 -41.41
C MET A 82 -1.07 49.98 -40.63
N ALA A 83 0.13 50.54 -40.45
CA ALA A 83 0.32 51.85 -39.83
C ALA A 83 -0.21 52.97 -40.72
N ASP A 84 0.01 52.92 -42.04
CA ASP A 84 -0.55 53.89 -42.98
C ASP A 84 -2.07 53.94 -42.93
N ILE A 85 -2.71 52.77 -42.97
CA ILE A 85 -4.18 52.66 -42.92
C ILE A 85 -4.73 53.17 -41.58
N ARG A 86 -4.14 52.75 -40.46
CA ARG A 86 -4.68 53.04 -39.13
C ARG A 86 -4.35 54.44 -38.60
N LEU A 87 -3.27 55.05 -39.09
CA LEU A 87 -2.85 56.41 -38.73
C LEU A 87 -3.19 57.43 -39.83
N GLY A 88 -3.76 56.99 -40.96
CA GLY A 88 -4.15 57.88 -42.06
C GLY A 88 -2.96 58.50 -42.80
N LEU A 89 -1.83 57.80 -42.88
CA LEU A 89 -0.59 58.34 -43.46
C LEU A 89 -0.52 58.20 -44.99
N LYS A 90 -1.57 57.69 -45.64
CA LYS A 90 -1.73 57.67 -47.12
C LYS A 90 -0.55 57.01 -47.85
N GLU A 91 -0.22 55.78 -47.46
CA GLU A 91 0.85 54.95 -48.06
C GLU A 91 2.28 55.53 -47.98
N ARG A 92 2.51 56.55 -47.14
CA ARG A 92 3.83 57.17 -46.99
C ARG A 92 4.84 56.19 -46.40
N LEU A 93 4.46 55.37 -45.43
CA LEU A 93 5.37 54.42 -44.78
C LEU A 93 5.60 53.16 -45.60
N SER A 94 4.55 52.60 -46.20
CA SER A 94 4.58 51.40 -47.03
C SER A 94 5.45 51.63 -48.26
N THR A 95 5.23 52.73 -48.98
CA THR A 95 5.95 53.04 -50.21
C THR A 95 7.41 53.42 -49.92
N ALA A 96 7.67 54.19 -48.85
CA ALA A 96 9.04 54.48 -48.43
C ALA A 96 9.81 53.22 -47.98
N TRP A 97 9.11 52.24 -47.39
CA TRP A 97 9.71 50.96 -47.01
C TRP A 97 9.96 50.04 -48.21
N GLU A 98 9.06 50.03 -49.19
CA GLU A 98 9.21 49.26 -50.44
C GLU A 98 10.41 49.75 -51.24
N ARG A 99 10.50 51.07 -51.48
CA ARG A 99 11.58 51.73 -52.24
C ARG A 99 12.81 52.08 -51.38
N ARG A 100 12.98 51.44 -50.22
CA ARG A 100 14.06 51.79 -49.27
C ARG A 100 15.49 51.60 -49.82
N ALA A 101 15.65 50.74 -50.83
CA ALA A 101 16.93 50.43 -51.45
C ALA A 101 17.20 51.28 -52.71
N GLU A 102 16.19 52.00 -53.20
CA GLU A 102 16.31 52.84 -54.40
C GLU A 102 16.94 54.19 -54.06
N SER A 103 17.74 54.70 -54.99
CA SER A 103 18.47 55.96 -54.84
C SER A 103 18.04 56.94 -55.92
N GLY A 104 17.59 58.12 -55.50
CA GLY A 104 17.15 59.18 -56.39
C GLY A 104 16.57 60.35 -55.59
N PRO A 105 16.53 61.57 -56.16
CA PRO A 105 16.00 62.74 -55.46
C PRO A 105 14.56 62.56 -54.96
N LEU A 106 13.74 61.82 -55.72
CA LEU A 106 12.36 61.49 -55.35
C LEU A 106 12.31 60.49 -54.18
N ASP A 107 13.15 59.45 -54.22
CA ASP A 107 13.21 58.43 -53.16
C ASP A 107 13.71 59.03 -51.83
N ASP A 108 14.66 59.97 -51.88
CA ASP A 108 15.11 60.72 -50.70
C ASP A 108 14.02 61.63 -50.13
N ALA A 109 13.32 62.39 -50.99
CA ALA A 109 12.21 63.23 -50.59
C ALA A 109 11.07 62.41 -49.96
N GLN A 110 10.74 61.26 -50.55
CA GLN A 110 9.72 60.35 -50.06
C GLN A 110 10.09 59.75 -48.70
N ARG A 111 11.34 59.30 -48.50
CA ARG A 111 11.80 58.79 -47.21
C ARG A 111 11.77 59.87 -46.13
N HIS A 112 12.20 61.09 -46.47
CA HIS A 112 12.18 62.21 -45.53
C HIS A 112 10.75 62.57 -45.13
N ASP A 113 9.83 62.64 -46.09
CA ASP A 113 8.41 62.91 -45.86
C ASP A 113 7.77 61.85 -44.95
N ALA A 114 8.02 60.56 -45.23
CA ALA A 114 7.54 59.44 -44.44
C ALA A 114 8.05 59.49 -42.98
N VAL A 115 9.33 59.79 -42.79
CA VAL A 115 9.95 59.95 -41.47
C VAL A 115 9.36 61.12 -40.70
N GLN A 116 9.16 62.26 -41.36
CA GLN A 116 8.62 63.47 -40.74
C GLN A 116 7.17 63.26 -40.28
N HIS A 117 6.36 62.59 -41.10
CA HIS A 117 4.96 62.29 -40.76
C HIS A 117 4.87 61.20 -39.69
N ALA A 118 5.75 60.18 -39.72
CA ALA A 118 5.86 59.21 -38.64
C ALA A 118 6.24 59.85 -37.30
N ALA A 119 7.17 60.81 -37.30
CA ALA A 119 7.61 61.49 -36.08
C ALA A 119 6.50 62.35 -35.43
N ARG A 120 5.54 62.82 -36.23
CA ARG A 120 4.36 63.56 -35.77
C ARG A 120 3.21 62.65 -35.38
N ALA A 121 3.21 61.40 -35.85
CA ALA A 121 2.19 60.40 -35.54
C ALA A 121 2.56 59.57 -34.31
N SER A 122 1.56 59.11 -33.57
CA SER A 122 1.76 58.14 -32.49
C SER A 122 1.80 56.71 -33.06
N LEU A 123 3.00 56.23 -33.42
CA LEU A 123 3.19 54.88 -33.98
C LEU A 123 2.58 53.76 -33.13
N PRO A 124 2.62 53.78 -31.78
CA PRO A 124 1.95 52.77 -30.96
C PRO A 124 0.43 52.74 -31.12
N ALA A 125 -0.21 53.87 -31.48
CA ALA A 125 -1.65 53.96 -31.66
C ALA A 125 -2.14 53.14 -32.87
N ALA A 126 -1.25 52.78 -33.81
CA ALA A 126 -1.58 51.86 -34.89
C ALA A 126 -1.91 50.44 -34.38
N PHE A 127 -1.41 50.05 -33.21
CA PHE A 127 -1.59 48.72 -32.63
C PHE A 127 -2.08 48.80 -31.18
N PRO A 128 -3.34 49.21 -30.95
CA PRO A 128 -3.87 49.30 -29.60
C PRO A 128 -4.03 47.90 -28.99
N VAL A 129 -3.70 47.77 -27.71
CA VAL A 129 -4.02 46.57 -26.93
C VAL A 129 -5.52 46.59 -26.65
N ARG A 130 -6.26 45.62 -27.21
CA ARG A 130 -7.70 45.48 -27.02
C ARG A 130 -8.00 44.06 -26.56
N VAL A 131 -8.72 43.95 -25.44
CA VAL A 131 -9.33 42.70 -25.00
C VAL A 131 -10.74 42.66 -25.59
N ASN A 132 -11.10 41.55 -26.22
CA ASN A 132 -12.45 41.38 -26.75
C ASN A 132 -13.43 41.09 -25.60
N ARG A 133 -14.53 41.85 -25.50
CA ARG A 133 -15.56 41.61 -24.46
C ARG A 133 -16.12 40.19 -24.54
N GLY A 134 -16.28 39.64 -25.74
CA GLY A 134 -16.74 38.26 -25.93
C GLY A 134 -15.80 37.21 -25.32
N GLU A 135 -14.49 37.41 -25.42
CA GLU A 135 -13.49 36.52 -24.79
C GLU A 135 -13.56 36.63 -23.27
N ALA A 136 -13.65 37.84 -22.73
CA ALA A 136 -13.80 38.06 -21.29
C ALA A 136 -15.08 37.42 -20.74
N THR A 137 -16.21 37.57 -21.44
CA THR A 137 -17.48 36.92 -21.08
C THR A 137 -17.37 35.41 -21.15
N LEU A 138 -16.75 34.85 -22.18
CA LEU A 138 -16.55 33.40 -22.29
C LEU A 138 -15.69 32.84 -21.16
N VAL A 139 -14.59 33.52 -20.82
CA VAL A 139 -13.75 33.16 -19.66
C VAL A 139 -14.58 33.17 -18.37
N ALA A 140 -15.38 34.22 -18.15
CA ALA A 140 -16.22 34.33 -16.97
C ALA A 140 -17.25 33.19 -16.88
N ILE A 141 -17.94 32.87 -17.99
CA ILE A 141 -18.90 31.76 -18.04
C ILE A 141 -18.22 30.43 -17.74
N LEU A 142 -17.10 30.12 -18.41
CA LEU A 142 -16.37 28.88 -18.19
C LEU A 142 -15.82 28.77 -16.77
N ALA A 143 -15.36 29.89 -16.19
CA ALA A 143 -14.86 29.93 -14.81
C ALA A 143 -15.98 29.67 -13.80
N ILE A 144 -17.14 30.32 -13.96
CA ILE A 144 -18.32 30.08 -13.10
C ILE A 144 -18.78 28.63 -13.23
N PHE A 145 -18.82 28.11 -14.47
CA PHE A 145 -19.21 26.73 -14.72
C PHE A 145 -18.25 25.72 -14.08
N ALA A 146 -16.94 25.91 -14.24
CA ALA A 146 -15.92 25.08 -13.61
C ALA A 146 -16.00 25.14 -12.08
N LEU A 147 -16.24 26.33 -11.51
CA LEU A 147 -16.42 26.51 -10.07
C LEU A 147 -17.67 25.79 -9.57
N ALA A 148 -18.80 25.89 -10.28
CA ALA A 148 -20.02 25.16 -9.94
C ALA A 148 -19.80 23.64 -9.94
N LEU A 149 -19.08 23.11 -10.95
CA LEU A 149 -18.72 21.69 -11.00
C LEU A 149 -17.75 21.27 -9.90
N ALA A 150 -16.87 22.15 -9.44
CA ALA A 150 -15.95 21.87 -8.34
C ALA A 150 -16.66 21.85 -6.97
N LEU A 151 -17.71 22.65 -6.80
CA LEU A 151 -18.47 22.74 -5.54
C LEU A 151 -19.58 21.69 -5.43
N LEU A 152 -20.19 21.26 -6.55
CA LEU A 152 -21.20 20.21 -6.52
C LEU A 152 -20.56 18.85 -6.14
N PRO A 153 -21.20 18.05 -5.29
CA PRO A 153 -20.75 16.70 -4.97
C PRO A 153 -20.51 15.88 -6.24
N ASN A 154 -19.37 15.18 -6.31
CA ASN A 154 -19.06 14.28 -7.40
C ASN A 154 -19.43 12.84 -7.00
N PRO A 155 -20.34 12.15 -7.72
CA PRO A 155 -20.68 10.76 -7.41
C PRO A 155 -19.47 9.82 -7.48
N MET A 156 -18.46 10.14 -8.29
CA MET A 156 -17.25 9.33 -8.40
C MET A 156 -16.35 9.41 -7.16
N ASP A 157 -16.51 10.43 -6.30
CA ASP A 157 -15.76 10.50 -5.03
C ASP A 157 -16.16 9.37 -4.08
N GLN A 158 -17.44 8.96 -4.05
CA GLN A 158 -17.90 7.83 -3.26
C GLN A 158 -17.31 6.50 -3.76
N VAL A 159 -17.25 6.32 -5.08
CA VAL A 159 -16.63 5.14 -5.71
C VAL A 159 -15.14 5.07 -5.40
N LEU A 160 -14.43 6.21 -5.46
CA LEU A 160 -13.01 6.27 -5.09
C LEU A 160 -12.79 5.99 -3.60
N ALA A 161 -13.62 6.56 -2.71
CA ALA A 161 -13.56 6.30 -1.29
C ALA A 161 -13.81 4.82 -0.97
N GLN A 162 -14.79 4.20 -1.63
CA GLN A 162 -15.08 2.78 -1.50
C GLN A 162 -13.89 1.93 -1.99
N ARG A 163 -13.34 2.20 -3.19
CA ARG A 163 -12.13 1.53 -3.69
C ARG A 163 -10.94 1.67 -2.75
N GLN A 164 -10.80 2.81 -2.08
CA GLN A 164 -9.73 3.02 -1.11
C GLN A 164 -9.97 2.22 0.17
N ALA A 165 -11.19 2.21 0.71
CA ALA A 165 -11.55 1.37 1.85
C ALA A 165 -11.37 -0.13 1.54
N ASP A 166 -11.69 -0.51 0.32
CA ASP A 166 -11.54 -1.86 -0.22
C ASP A 166 -10.06 -2.28 -0.27
N ARG A 167 -9.18 -1.42 -0.80
CA ARG A 167 -7.73 -1.65 -0.80
C ARG A 167 -7.15 -1.74 0.62
N VAL A 168 -7.62 -0.89 1.54
CA VAL A 168 -7.16 -0.90 2.94
C VAL A 168 -7.56 -2.20 3.64
N SER A 169 -8.77 -2.69 3.41
CA SER A 169 -9.24 -3.95 4.02
C SER A 169 -8.52 -5.18 3.45
N GLN A 170 -8.27 -5.24 2.14
CA GLN A 170 -7.43 -6.29 1.55
C GLN A 170 -5.99 -6.24 2.07
N ALA A 171 -5.40 -5.04 2.20
CA ALA A 171 -4.06 -4.88 2.75
C ALA A 171 -3.98 -5.31 4.21
N ARG A 172 -5.03 -5.07 5.01
CA ARG A 172 -5.13 -5.58 6.39
C ARG A 172 -5.15 -7.10 6.42
N ALA A 173 -5.97 -7.75 5.59
CA ALA A 173 -6.03 -9.20 5.50
C ALA A 173 -4.67 -9.81 5.12
N ALA A 174 -4.01 -9.23 4.10
CA ALA A 174 -2.68 -9.68 3.68
C ALA A 174 -1.62 -9.48 4.79
N LYS A 175 -1.71 -8.38 5.52
CA LYS A 175 -0.82 -8.10 6.66
C LYS A 175 -1.03 -9.11 7.80
N ALA A 176 -2.27 -9.44 8.14
CA ALA A 176 -2.57 -10.42 9.19
C ALA A 176 -1.92 -11.78 8.88
N VAL A 177 -2.05 -12.27 7.63
CA VAL A 177 -1.38 -13.50 7.22
C VAL A 177 0.16 -13.39 7.28
N ALA A 178 0.73 -12.23 6.94
CA ALA A 178 2.16 -12.00 7.06
C ALA A 178 2.63 -11.98 8.53
N ASP A 179 1.87 -11.35 9.41
CA ASP A 179 2.14 -11.28 10.85
C ASP A 179 2.02 -12.68 11.48
N ALA A 180 1.05 -13.50 11.08
CA ALA A 180 0.93 -14.91 11.47
C ALA A 180 2.16 -15.73 11.06
N LYS A 181 2.62 -15.61 9.81
CA LYS A 181 3.85 -16.27 9.33
C LYS A 181 5.07 -15.85 10.13
N LYS A 182 5.18 -14.56 10.47
CA LYS A 182 6.27 -14.02 11.27
C LYS A 182 6.26 -14.55 12.70
N LYS A 183 5.09 -14.57 13.37
CA LYS A 183 4.95 -15.10 14.74
C LYS A 183 5.38 -16.57 14.83
N ILE A 184 5.08 -17.38 13.82
CA ILE A 184 5.56 -18.77 13.75
C ILE A 184 7.10 -18.82 13.62
N ALA A 185 7.67 -18.03 12.71
CA ALA A 185 9.12 -17.98 12.51
C ALA A 185 9.88 -17.53 13.77
N ASP A 186 9.32 -16.57 14.50
CA ASP A 186 9.89 -16.02 15.73
C ASP A 186 9.72 -16.96 16.96
N SER A 187 8.82 -17.95 16.89
CA SER A 187 8.52 -18.85 18.02
C SER A 187 9.70 -19.74 18.44
N GLY A 188 10.64 -20.02 17.52
CA GLY A 188 11.88 -20.76 17.79
C GLY A 188 11.70 -22.21 18.23
N LYS A 189 10.48 -22.74 18.26
CA LYS A 189 10.15 -24.11 18.68
C LYS A 189 9.58 -24.89 17.50
N PRO A 190 10.35 -25.80 16.89
CA PRO A 190 9.85 -26.57 15.75
C PRO A 190 8.69 -27.48 16.17
N SER A 191 7.61 -27.43 15.40
CA SER A 191 6.49 -28.37 15.47
C SER A 191 6.55 -29.35 14.29
N PRO A 192 6.19 -30.62 14.48
CA PRO A 192 6.02 -31.57 13.37
C PRO A 192 5.02 -31.11 12.31
N LYS A 193 4.09 -30.20 12.64
CA LYS A 193 3.05 -29.68 11.74
C LYS A 193 3.38 -28.30 11.13
N ASP A 194 4.58 -27.76 11.35
CA ASP A 194 4.97 -26.44 10.82
C ASP A 194 4.75 -26.30 9.31
N ALA A 195 5.09 -27.34 8.53
CA ALA A 195 4.88 -27.34 7.08
C ALA A 195 3.39 -27.24 6.70
N GLN A 196 2.49 -27.85 7.48
CA GLN A 196 1.05 -27.79 7.25
C GLN A 196 0.50 -26.41 7.63
N ILE A 197 0.94 -25.85 8.76
CA ILE A 197 0.59 -24.49 9.20
C ILE A 197 1.01 -23.47 8.14
N GLN A 198 2.26 -23.55 7.66
CA GLN A 198 2.78 -22.66 6.62
C GLN A 198 1.99 -22.80 5.31
N LYS A 199 1.61 -24.02 4.92
CA LYS A 199 0.78 -24.26 3.74
C LYS A 199 -0.60 -23.61 3.86
N ILE A 200 -1.28 -23.76 5.00
CA ILE A 200 -2.58 -23.10 5.23
C ILE A 200 -2.46 -21.58 5.11
N LEU A 201 -1.42 -20.99 5.70
CA LEU A 201 -1.17 -19.55 5.61
C LEU A 201 -0.77 -19.10 4.18
N GLN A 202 -0.08 -19.94 3.41
CA GLN A 202 0.21 -19.66 2.00
C GLN A 202 -1.05 -19.71 1.14
N ASP A 203 -1.90 -20.71 1.33
CA ASP A 203 -3.17 -20.84 0.62
C ASP A 203 -4.12 -19.67 0.96
N ALA A 204 -4.16 -19.25 2.24
CA ALA A 204 -4.91 -18.07 2.67
C ALA A 204 -4.39 -16.80 1.98
N GLN A 205 -3.06 -16.61 1.94
CA GLN A 205 -2.46 -15.47 1.24
C GLN A 205 -2.83 -15.46 -0.25
N ALA A 206 -2.77 -16.61 -0.94
CA ALA A 206 -3.15 -16.71 -2.34
C ALA A 206 -4.62 -16.33 -2.56
N LYS A 207 -5.53 -16.85 -1.73
CA LYS A 207 -6.96 -16.51 -1.80
C LYS A 207 -7.25 -15.03 -1.53
N ILE A 208 -6.50 -14.38 -0.63
CA ILE A 208 -6.60 -12.93 -0.39
C ILE A 208 -6.19 -12.16 -1.64
N HIS A 209 -5.12 -12.57 -2.33
CA HIS A 209 -4.66 -11.92 -3.55
C HIS A 209 -5.60 -12.13 -4.75
N GLU A 210 -6.25 -13.29 -4.85
CA GLU A 210 -7.19 -13.62 -5.93
C GLU A 210 -8.62 -13.08 -5.69
N ALA A 211 -8.91 -12.56 -4.50
CA ALA A 211 -10.26 -12.15 -4.12
C ALA A 211 -10.75 -10.94 -4.93
N ASP A 212 -11.89 -11.10 -5.62
CA ASP A 212 -12.56 -10.03 -6.38
C ASP A 212 -13.08 -8.87 -5.51
N SER A 213 -13.19 -9.09 -4.20
CA SER A 213 -13.69 -8.09 -3.27
C SER A 213 -13.00 -8.19 -1.91
N PRO A 214 -12.96 -7.10 -1.13
CA PRO A 214 -12.36 -7.12 0.19
C PRO A 214 -13.12 -7.99 1.17
N ARG A 215 -14.45 -8.07 1.01
CA ARG A 215 -15.27 -8.97 1.80
C ARG A 215 -14.85 -10.42 1.57
N LYS A 216 -14.66 -10.84 0.31
CA LYS A 216 -14.15 -12.18 -0.02
C LYS A 216 -12.73 -12.39 0.52
N ALA A 217 -11.87 -11.36 0.48
CA ALA A 217 -10.52 -11.43 1.03
C ALA A 217 -10.55 -11.68 2.55
N LEU A 218 -11.39 -10.97 3.30
CA LEU A 218 -11.55 -11.17 4.75
C LEU A 218 -12.21 -12.53 5.06
N GLU A 219 -13.22 -12.93 4.30
CA GLU A 219 -13.89 -14.23 4.44
C GLU A 219 -12.92 -15.41 4.21
N SER A 220 -11.78 -15.21 3.54
CA SER A 220 -10.76 -16.24 3.36
C SER A 220 -9.94 -16.55 4.62
N ILE A 221 -9.97 -15.68 5.64
CA ILE A 221 -9.27 -15.87 6.91
C ILE A 221 -9.97 -16.93 7.75
N THR A 222 -11.29 -16.89 7.87
CA THR A 222 -12.05 -17.81 8.74
C THR A 222 -11.84 -19.29 8.40
N PRO A 223 -11.84 -19.74 7.12
CA PRO A 223 -11.47 -21.11 6.78
C PRO A 223 -10.04 -21.48 7.17
N ALA A 224 -9.11 -20.53 7.10
CA ALA A 224 -7.73 -20.74 7.51
C ALA A 224 -7.63 -20.93 9.03
N GLU A 225 -8.30 -20.10 9.83
CA GLU A 225 -8.41 -20.26 11.28
C GLU A 225 -9.01 -21.62 11.64
N GLN A 226 -10.09 -22.04 10.97
CA GLN A 226 -10.72 -23.34 11.19
C GLN A 226 -9.79 -24.51 10.83
N GLN A 227 -9.01 -24.39 9.76
CA GLN A 227 -8.02 -25.39 9.38
C GLN A 227 -6.87 -25.47 10.38
N LEU A 228 -6.39 -24.32 10.87
CA LEU A 228 -5.38 -24.23 11.93
C LEU A 228 -5.89 -24.86 13.22
N GLN A 229 -7.12 -24.56 13.64
CA GLN A 229 -7.72 -25.12 14.85
C GLN A 229 -7.83 -26.65 14.80
N LYS A 230 -8.04 -27.23 13.61
CA LYS A 230 -8.05 -28.69 13.41
C LYS A 230 -6.68 -29.35 13.55
N LEU A 231 -5.60 -28.58 13.47
CA LEU A 231 -4.25 -29.10 13.70
C LEU A 231 -3.92 -29.23 15.19
N ALA A 232 -4.61 -28.48 16.06
CA ALA A 232 -4.49 -28.60 17.50
C ALA A 232 -5.18 -29.88 18.00
N ASP A 233 -4.60 -30.55 18.99
CA ASP A 233 -5.16 -31.80 19.53
C ASP A 233 -6.07 -31.50 20.74
N PRO A 234 -7.38 -31.85 20.70
CA PRO A 234 -8.26 -31.65 21.84
C PRO A 234 -7.89 -32.49 23.08
N GLY A 235 -7.04 -33.51 22.92
CA GLY A 235 -6.52 -34.37 23.99
C GLY A 235 -5.32 -33.81 24.74
N THR A 236 -4.62 -32.79 24.21
CA THR A 236 -3.42 -32.19 24.85
C THR A 236 -3.68 -31.80 26.31
N PRO A 237 -4.79 -31.10 26.66
CA PRO A 237 -5.03 -30.69 28.05
C PRO A 237 -5.17 -31.86 29.02
N ALA A 238 -5.81 -32.96 28.59
CA ALA A 238 -5.96 -34.16 29.42
C ALA A 238 -4.61 -34.87 29.62
N LEU A 239 -3.75 -34.89 28.61
CA LEU A 239 -2.40 -35.44 28.69
C LEU A 239 -1.49 -34.57 29.57
N GLN A 240 -1.56 -33.25 29.43
CA GLN A 240 -0.83 -32.29 30.27
C GLN A 240 -1.25 -32.40 31.75
N SER A 241 -2.55 -32.49 32.02
CA SER A 241 -3.06 -32.72 33.39
C SER A 241 -2.55 -34.05 33.97
N SER A 242 -2.53 -35.11 33.15
CA SER A 242 -2.02 -36.42 33.57
C SER A 242 -0.51 -36.39 33.85
N ALA A 243 0.28 -35.69 33.04
CA ALA A 243 1.70 -35.47 33.27
C ALA A 243 1.95 -34.69 34.57
N GLN A 244 1.16 -33.65 34.84
CA GLN A 244 1.26 -32.89 36.09
C GLN A 244 0.89 -33.74 37.31
N ASN A 245 -0.14 -34.57 37.21
CA ASN A 245 -0.53 -35.50 38.27
C ASN A 245 0.55 -36.56 38.52
N LEU A 246 1.22 -37.03 37.45
CA LEU A 246 2.39 -37.90 37.56
C LEU A 246 3.53 -37.20 38.29
N ALA A 247 3.88 -35.97 37.92
CA ALA A 247 4.92 -35.19 38.60
C ALA A 247 4.61 -35.02 40.09
N ASN A 248 3.37 -34.65 40.41
CA ASN A 248 2.90 -34.46 41.79
C ASN A 248 3.03 -35.76 42.60
N ALA A 249 2.66 -36.91 42.03
CA ALA A 249 2.78 -38.20 42.71
C ALA A 249 4.24 -38.64 42.90
N LEU A 250 5.08 -38.45 41.87
CA LEU A 250 6.49 -38.83 41.92
C LEU A 250 7.33 -37.96 42.86
N SER A 251 6.94 -36.69 43.07
CA SER A 251 7.67 -35.76 43.96
C SER A 251 7.76 -36.25 45.41
N GLY A 252 6.78 -37.05 45.85
CA GLY A 252 6.72 -37.66 47.17
C GLY A 252 7.61 -38.89 47.35
N THR A 253 8.27 -39.37 46.29
CA THR A 253 9.12 -40.58 46.35
C THR A 253 10.59 -40.20 46.22
N ALA A 254 11.49 -40.95 46.88
CA ALA A 254 12.92 -40.72 46.77
C ALA A 254 13.43 -40.93 45.33
N ALA A 255 13.02 -42.04 44.69
CA ALA A 255 13.43 -42.42 43.34
C ALA A 255 12.80 -41.53 42.24
N GLY A 256 11.55 -41.09 42.42
CA GLY A 256 10.81 -40.33 41.40
C GLY A 256 11.03 -38.81 41.43
N ARG A 257 11.72 -38.26 42.43
CA ARG A 257 11.84 -36.80 42.62
C ARG A 257 12.51 -36.08 41.45
N SER A 258 13.54 -36.69 40.85
CA SER A 258 14.20 -36.12 39.66
C SER A 258 13.25 -36.09 38.46
N ALA A 259 12.52 -37.18 38.23
CA ALA A 259 11.50 -37.26 37.18
C ALA A 259 10.36 -36.24 37.41
N ALA A 260 9.89 -36.07 38.64
CA ALA A 260 8.88 -35.07 38.98
C ALA A 260 9.31 -33.63 38.61
N GLN A 261 10.54 -33.26 38.98
CA GLN A 261 11.08 -31.94 38.65
C GLN A 261 11.27 -31.77 37.13
N ALA A 262 11.71 -32.82 36.45
CA ALA A 262 11.93 -32.80 35.00
C ALA A 262 10.61 -32.64 34.24
N ILE A 263 9.57 -33.43 34.59
CA ILE A 263 8.22 -33.33 34.02
C ILE A 263 7.65 -31.92 34.23
N SER A 264 7.84 -31.33 35.42
CA SER A 264 7.35 -29.98 35.73
C SER A 264 8.10 -28.88 34.96
N THR A 265 9.30 -29.18 34.44
CA THR A 265 10.10 -28.21 33.68
C THR A 265 9.76 -28.22 32.20
N ASN A 266 9.79 -29.41 31.57
CA ASN A 266 9.20 -29.63 30.24
C ASN A 266 8.96 -31.14 30.02
N PRO A 267 7.96 -31.52 29.19
CA PRO A 267 7.65 -32.92 28.94
C PRO A 267 8.81 -33.77 28.39
N ALA A 268 9.66 -33.24 27.49
CA ALA A 268 10.79 -33.99 26.93
C ALA A 268 11.88 -34.34 27.98
N LYS A 269 12.18 -33.41 28.90
CA LYS A 269 13.05 -33.69 30.06
C LYS A 269 12.40 -34.70 30.98
N GLY A 270 11.09 -34.57 31.20
CA GLY A 270 10.30 -35.54 31.94
C GLY A 270 10.39 -36.95 31.34
N ALA A 271 10.21 -37.09 30.03
CA ALA A 271 10.34 -38.34 29.31
C ALA A 271 11.72 -38.98 29.54
N GLN A 272 12.80 -38.20 29.39
CA GLN A 272 14.15 -38.70 29.64
C GLN A 272 14.34 -39.16 31.08
N SER A 273 13.93 -38.37 32.08
CA SER A 273 14.07 -38.76 33.48
C SER A 273 13.17 -39.95 33.87
N VAL A 274 12.04 -40.15 33.20
CA VAL A 274 11.20 -41.34 33.38
C VAL A 274 11.89 -42.58 32.78
N ARG A 275 12.58 -42.48 31.64
CA ARG A 275 13.41 -43.58 31.11
C ARG A 275 14.59 -43.90 32.02
N ASP A 276 15.24 -42.88 32.57
CA ASP A 276 16.33 -43.04 33.51
C ASP A 276 15.83 -43.78 34.76
N LEU A 277 14.66 -43.38 35.29
CA LEU A 277 13.99 -44.08 36.39
C LEU A 277 13.67 -45.54 36.02
N ALA A 278 13.16 -45.80 34.80
CA ALA A 278 12.88 -47.14 34.30
C ALA A 278 14.13 -48.04 34.30
N SER A 279 15.28 -47.50 33.88
CA SER A 279 16.56 -48.22 33.87
C SER A 279 17.09 -48.56 35.27
N GLN A 280 16.77 -47.73 36.27
CA GLN A 280 17.25 -47.88 37.64
C GLN A 280 16.34 -48.76 38.51
N LEU A 281 15.17 -49.18 38.00
CA LEU A 281 14.20 -49.97 38.77
C LEU A 281 14.83 -51.22 39.41
N GLN A 282 15.72 -51.91 38.70
CA GLN A 282 16.39 -53.11 39.20
C GLN A 282 17.39 -52.84 40.34
N SER A 283 17.94 -51.62 40.42
CA SER A 283 18.84 -51.21 41.51
C SER A 283 18.13 -50.60 42.71
N LEU A 284 16.83 -50.28 42.59
CA LEU A 284 16.05 -49.71 43.71
C LEU A 284 15.84 -50.73 44.83
N SER A 285 15.80 -50.23 46.07
CA SER A 285 15.45 -51.04 47.23
C SER A 285 13.98 -51.50 47.16
N PRO A 286 13.61 -52.62 47.82
CA PRO A 286 12.21 -53.06 47.85
C PRO A 286 11.26 -51.99 48.39
N LYS A 287 11.70 -51.20 49.37
CA LYS A 287 10.93 -50.10 49.96
C LYS A 287 10.70 -48.98 48.94
N ASP A 288 11.74 -48.57 48.21
CA ASP A 288 11.62 -47.53 47.18
C ASP A 288 10.73 -47.98 46.02
N ARG A 289 10.77 -49.26 45.64
CA ARG A 289 9.87 -49.83 44.63
C ARG A 289 8.42 -49.82 45.08
N GLU A 290 8.14 -50.12 46.35
CA GLU A 290 6.78 -50.10 46.90
C GLU A 290 6.23 -48.66 46.96
N GLU A 291 7.04 -47.70 47.41
CA GLU A 291 6.68 -46.28 47.41
C GLU A 291 6.41 -45.76 45.99
N LEU A 292 7.27 -46.14 45.03
CA LEU A 292 7.09 -45.80 43.61
C LEU A 292 5.81 -46.43 43.05
N ALA A 293 5.53 -47.70 43.34
CA ALA A 293 4.31 -48.37 42.89
C ALA A 293 3.05 -47.67 43.40
N LYS A 294 3.03 -47.24 44.67
CA LYS A 294 1.92 -46.47 45.26
C LYS A 294 1.76 -45.10 44.60
N ALA A 295 2.87 -44.41 44.31
CA ALA A 295 2.84 -43.13 43.60
C ALA A 295 2.29 -43.28 42.18
N LEU A 296 2.73 -44.30 41.43
CA LEU A 296 2.22 -44.59 40.08
C LEU A 296 0.75 -44.99 40.08
N ALA A 297 0.28 -45.76 41.07
CA ALA A 297 -1.15 -46.06 41.24
C ALA A 297 -1.97 -44.79 41.48
N LYS A 298 -1.48 -43.89 42.34
CA LYS A 298 -2.12 -42.60 42.60
C LYS A 298 -2.18 -41.73 41.35
N ALA A 299 -1.07 -41.63 40.62
CA ALA A 299 -1.01 -40.90 39.34
C ALA A 299 -1.99 -41.49 38.31
N SER A 300 -2.05 -42.83 38.20
CA SER A 300 -3.01 -43.53 37.35
C SER A 300 -4.45 -43.16 37.70
N GLN A 301 -4.85 -43.20 38.98
CA GLN A 301 -6.22 -42.85 39.40
C GLN A 301 -6.60 -41.41 39.06
N GLN A 302 -5.62 -40.51 39.02
CA GLN A 302 -5.81 -39.09 38.73
C GLN A 302 -5.58 -38.74 37.25
N ALA A 303 -5.11 -39.68 36.42
CA ALA A 303 -4.84 -39.45 35.02
C ALA A 303 -6.14 -39.28 34.24
N GLN A 304 -6.26 -38.19 33.49
CA GLN A 304 -7.40 -37.92 32.61
C GLN A 304 -7.23 -38.58 31.25
N ASN A 305 -6.00 -38.70 30.76
CA ASN A 305 -5.66 -39.42 29.54
C ASN A 305 -5.70 -40.94 29.80
N SER A 306 -6.50 -41.68 29.03
CA SER A 306 -6.71 -43.12 29.20
C SER A 306 -5.43 -43.94 28.96
N GLN A 307 -4.68 -43.62 27.92
CA GLN A 307 -3.45 -44.36 27.59
C GLN A 307 -2.38 -44.20 28.68
N MET A 308 -2.23 -42.98 29.22
CA MET A 308 -1.35 -42.72 30.35
C MET A 308 -1.82 -43.39 31.62
N ARG A 309 -3.13 -43.39 31.88
CA ARG A 309 -3.73 -44.14 32.99
C ARG A 309 -3.38 -45.62 32.92
N ASP A 310 -3.56 -46.25 31.77
CA ASP A 310 -3.32 -47.68 31.59
C ASP A 310 -1.82 -48.02 31.75
N SER A 311 -0.94 -47.18 31.20
CA SER A 311 0.51 -47.34 31.32
C SER A 311 0.99 -47.19 32.77
N LEU A 312 0.46 -46.21 33.50
CA LEU A 312 0.76 -46.00 34.91
C LEU A 312 0.22 -47.12 35.80
N SER A 313 -0.99 -47.63 35.52
CA SER A 313 -1.57 -48.77 36.21
C SER A 313 -0.75 -50.06 36.00
N LYS A 314 -0.31 -50.30 34.77
CA LYS A 314 0.55 -51.43 34.41
C LYS A 314 1.93 -51.34 35.09
N ALA A 315 2.53 -50.15 35.12
CA ALA A 315 3.79 -49.93 35.81
C ALA A 315 3.67 -50.18 37.32
N SER A 316 2.60 -49.68 37.94
CA SER A 316 2.32 -49.88 39.37
C SER A 316 2.13 -51.36 39.73
N SER A 317 1.27 -52.08 39.01
CA SER A 317 1.00 -53.51 39.26
C SER A 317 2.23 -54.39 39.02
N SER A 318 3.02 -54.11 37.97
CA SER A 318 4.27 -54.84 37.69
C SER A 318 5.32 -54.65 38.79
N LEU A 319 5.43 -53.44 39.36
CA LEU A 319 6.31 -53.20 40.51
C LEU A 319 5.84 -53.95 41.76
N GLN A 320 4.52 -54.02 42.00
CA GLN A 320 3.94 -54.77 43.12
C GLN A 320 4.17 -56.28 43.00
N SER A 321 4.15 -56.83 41.77
CA SER A 321 4.43 -58.24 41.52
C SER A 321 5.92 -58.57 41.45
N GLY A 322 6.81 -57.58 41.60
CA GLY A 322 8.26 -57.76 41.52
C GLY A 322 8.82 -57.86 40.09
N ASP A 323 8.00 -57.65 39.07
CA ASP A 323 8.40 -57.66 37.67
C ASP A 323 8.92 -56.28 37.24
N ALA A 324 10.19 -56.03 37.58
CA ALA A 324 10.87 -54.78 37.24
C ALA A 324 11.02 -54.56 35.72
N ALA A 325 11.03 -55.64 34.92
CA ALA A 325 11.16 -55.53 33.46
C ALA A 325 9.86 -55.02 32.83
N SER A 326 8.71 -55.62 33.20
CA SER A 326 7.40 -55.13 32.76
C SER A 326 7.10 -53.72 33.26
N ALA A 327 7.53 -53.39 34.48
CA ALA A 327 7.44 -52.04 35.01
C ALA A 327 8.26 -51.02 34.21
N ALA A 328 9.50 -51.37 33.84
CA ALA A 328 10.36 -50.52 33.03
C ALA A 328 9.75 -50.26 31.64
N GLN A 329 9.16 -51.30 31.02
CA GLN A 329 8.48 -51.15 29.74
C GLN A 329 7.28 -50.19 29.84
N ALA A 330 6.43 -50.35 30.85
CA ALA A 330 5.29 -49.46 31.06
C ALA A 330 5.71 -48.01 31.37
N LEU A 331 6.82 -47.79 32.06
CA LEU A 331 7.40 -46.45 32.24
C LEU A 331 7.96 -45.88 30.92
N ASN A 332 8.52 -46.71 30.03
CA ASN A 332 8.92 -46.26 28.69
C ASN A 332 7.71 -45.86 27.83
N ASP A 333 6.56 -46.52 28.01
CA ASP A 333 5.31 -46.11 27.35
C ASP A 333 4.85 -44.72 27.86
N VAL A 334 4.96 -44.47 29.17
CA VAL A 334 4.70 -43.15 29.77
C VAL A 334 5.69 -42.10 29.25
N ALA A 335 6.98 -42.44 29.15
CA ALA A 335 7.99 -41.54 28.59
C ALA A 335 7.68 -41.17 27.13
N SER A 336 7.23 -42.15 26.33
CA SER A 336 6.83 -41.91 24.93
C SER A 336 5.60 -40.99 24.84
N GLN A 337 4.67 -41.09 25.80
CA GLN A 337 3.54 -40.17 25.89
C GLN A 337 3.96 -38.75 26.29
N LEU A 338 4.95 -38.61 27.16
CA LEU A 338 5.53 -37.31 27.51
C LEU A 338 6.26 -36.65 26.33
N ASP A 339 6.95 -37.42 25.49
CA ASP A 339 7.51 -36.90 24.23
C ASP A 339 6.39 -36.44 23.27
N SER A 340 5.33 -37.25 23.12
CA SER A 340 4.19 -36.86 22.29
C SER A 340 3.50 -35.60 22.82
N LEU A 341 3.45 -35.41 24.15
CA LEU A 341 2.95 -34.19 24.77
C LEU A 341 3.82 -32.98 24.39
N GLN A 342 5.14 -33.10 24.37
CA GLN A 342 6.02 -32.01 23.94
C GLN A 342 5.73 -31.58 22.50
N GLU A 343 5.56 -32.55 21.60
CA GLU A 343 5.27 -32.29 20.19
C GLU A 343 3.88 -31.67 20.00
N GLN A 344 2.88 -32.15 20.74
CA GLN A 344 1.53 -31.59 20.76
C GLN A 344 1.53 -30.16 21.31
N GLU A 345 2.21 -29.89 22.42
CA GLU A 345 2.33 -28.54 22.99
C GLU A 345 3.01 -27.56 22.02
N ASN A 346 4.07 -27.99 21.34
CA ASN A 346 4.73 -27.15 20.32
C ASN A 346 3.76 -26.86 19.16
N THR A 347 2.99 -27.86 18.73
CA THR A 347 2.00 -27.72 17.66
C THR A 347 0.87 -26.76 18.07
N ASP A 348 0.30 -26.94 19.26
CA ASP A 348 -0.78 -26.10 19.77
C ASP A 348 -0.30 -24.65 19.97
N GLN A 349 0.94 -24.45 20.43
CA GLN A 349 1.56 -23.12 20.51
C GLN A 349 1.75 -22.49 19.13
N ALA A 350 2.21 -23.24 18.14
CA ALA A 350 2.37 -22.75 16.76
C ALA A 350 1.01 -22.40 16.13
N VAL A 351 -0.01 -23.23 16.33
CA VAL A 351 -1.39 -22.97 15.90
C VAL A 351 -1.94 -21.71 16.56
N ALA A 352 -1.79 -21.58 17.89
CA ALA A 352 -2.25 -20.41 18.61
C ALA A 352 -1.52 -19.12 18.16
N ALA A 353 -0.21 -19.19 17.94
CA ALA A 353 0.57 -18.07 17.42
C ALA A 353 0.12 -17.66 16.00
N ALA A 354 -0.22 -18.64 15.16
CA ALA A 354 -0.75 -18.42 13.82
C ALA A 354 -2.12 -17.73 13.87
N ILE A 355 -3.07 -18.28 14.66
CA ILE A 355 -4.42 -17.72 14.82
C ILE A 355 -4.35 -16.30 15.40
N ASN A 356 -3.57 -16.08 16.45
CA ASN A 356 -3.35 -14.74 17.04
C ASN A 356 -2.67 -13.76 16.06
N GLY A 357 -2.05 -14.23 14.98
CA GLY A 357 -1.52 -13.36 13.93
C GLY A 357 -2.57 -12.97 12.88
N LEU A 358 -3.64 -13.76 12.76
CA LEU A 358 -4.75 -13.52 11.83
C LEU A 358 -5.77 -12.51 12.38
N GLU A 359 -5.84 -12.34 13.70
CA GLU A 359 -6.61 -11.29 14.41
C GLU A 359 -5.93 -9.92 14.37
#